data_AF-A0A8G1REK8-F1
#
_entry.id   AF-A0A8G1REK8-F1
#
_cell.length_a   1.000
_cell.length_b   1.000
_cell.length_c   1.000
_cell.angle_alpha   90.00
_cell.angle_beta   90.00
_cell.angle_gamma   90.00
#
_symmetry.space_group_name_H-M   'P 1'
#
loop_
_entity.id
_entity.type
_entity.pdbx_description
1 polymer ?
#
loop_
_entity_poly.entity_id
_entity_poly.type
_entity_poly.pdbx_seq_one_letter_code
_entity_poly.pdbx_strand_id
1 'polypeptide(L)'
;MVSRLVLACQYGMTLYFTWHYCKTRAPLLIILFSLLAAAAVFLVGINVVVAAVWPALSLEKTHLVERMTCLTLIIHDREAGPRFFPQDIGILISSVLIIYLTYQLYFDNISSVEALGPIGQHLWAMLHFPFHVCLCLMMEGINQIFIWAYLWAGISQLFNPLMSGINSNTPVDELRDMLGEALDDVLNRFTTYMDQFYTIESAYNATIALPPNATGTEFIEKAWPAIMETVTIIVHNFGWKIPKEVAAKANLTFQEVTDAVMKVFDLTFGYFCICTGLFLIFTTVFAILSLPRDPHHFRMRRVSTGTIALVGLGLALLSLMNISGKSQAVGQSPWVLPALALIMLFLLALHHFAQGGYIASIRHH
;
A
#
# COMPACT_ATOMS: atom_id res chain seq x y z
N MET A 1 1.54 -1.05 20.31
CA MET A 1 1.70 -1.16 21.78
C MET A 1 2.85 -2.08 22.20
N VAL A 2 3.11 -3.17 21.46
CA VAL A 2 4.18 -4.14 21.76
C VAL A 2 5.58 -3.51 21.82
N SER A 3 5.95 -2.58 20.92
CA SER A 3 7.32 -2.01 20.92
C SER A 3 7.66 -1.18 22.17
N ARG A 4 6.65 -0.59 22.84
CA ARG A 4 6.84 0.21 24.06
C ARG A 4 6.88 -0.66 25.32
N LEU A 5 6.21 -1.81 25.29
CA LEU A 5 6.31 -2.85 26.33
C LEU A 5 7.68 -3.52 26.26
N VAL A 6 8.21 -3.75 25.05
CA VAL A 6 9.59 -4.22 24.84
C VAL A 6 10.61 -3.19 25.33
N LEU A 7 10.42 -1.89 25.02
CA LEU A 7 11.29 -0.84 25.59
C LEU A 7 11.21 -0.77 27.12
N ALA A 8 10.01 -0.87 27.71
CA ALA A 8 9.84 -0.88 29.16
C ALA A 8 10.50 -2.09 29.82
N CYS A 9 10.40 -3.27 29.21
CA CYS A 9 11.14 -4.46 29.63
C CYS A 9 12.65 -4.28 29.49
N GLN A 10 13.12 -3.65 28.40
CA GLN A 10 14.53 -3.41 28.13
C GLN A 10 15.16 -2.44 29.16
N TYR A 11 14.47 -1.33 29.46
CA TYR A 11 14.86 -0.38 30.51
C TYR A 11 14.72 -0.99 31.92
N GLY A 12 13.69 -1.81 32.15
CA GLY A 12 13.52 -2.57 33.39
C GLY A 12 14.67 -3.55 33.64
N MET A 13 15.17 -4.20 32.58
CA MET A 13 16.30 -5.11 32.65
C MET A 13 17.62 -4.38 32.90
N THR A 14 17.80 -3.19 32.31
CA THR A 14 18.97 -2.32 32.61
C THR A 14 18.93 -1.82 34.04
N LEU A 15 17.74 -1.51 34.58
CA LEU A 15 17.54 -1.06 35.97
C LEU A 15 17.77 -2.20 36.96
N TYR A 16 17.41 -3.43 36.60
CA TYR A 16 17.75 -4.65 37.35
C TYR A 16 19.27 -4.89 37.40
N PHE A 17 19.97 -4.72 36.28
CA PHE A 17 21.43 -4.85 36.23
C PHE A 17 22.19 -3.71 36.92
N THR A 18 21.65 -2.49 36.92
CA THR A 18 22.23 -1.34 37.66
C THR A 18 21.75 -1.24 39.11
N TRP A 19 20.96 -2.21 39.58
CA TRP A 19 20.42 -2.23 40.94
C TRP A 19 21.53 -2.14 41.99
N HIS A 20 22.73 -2.66 41.76
CA HIS A 20 23.82 -2.57 42.74
C HIS A 20 24.52 -1.19 42.86
N TYR A 21 24.24 -0.22 41.97
CA TYR A 21 24.89 1.10 41.99
C TYR A 21 23.95 2.19 42.53
N CYS A 22 24.00 2.45 43.84
CA CYS A 22 23.10 3.39 44.54
C CYS A 22 23.15 4.84 44.03
N LYS A 23 24.25 5.30 43.42
CA LYS A 23 24.41 6.69 42.93
C LYS A 23 23.73 6.97 41.58
N THR A 24 23.43 5.94 40.78
CA THR A 24 22.86 6.08 39.43
C THR A 24 21.34 5.91 39.38
N ARG A 25 20.71 5.44 40.48
CA ARG A 25 19.26 5.14 40.54
C ARG A 25 18.37 6.39 40.41
N ALA A 26 18.71 7.46 41.13
CA ALA A 26 17.92 8.69 41.14
C ALA A 26 17.87 9.41 39.77
N PRO A 27 18.99 9.67 39.07
CA PRO A 27 18.94 10.35 37.77
C PRO A 27 18.25 9.49 36.69
N LEU A 28 18.41 8.16 36.71
CA LEU A 28 17.73 7.27 35.76
C LEU A 28 16.22 7.23 35.97
N LEU A 29 15.74 7.21 37.21
CA LEU A 29 14.31 7.29 37.52
C LEU A 29 13.70 8.65 37.16
N ILE A 30 14.45 9.75 37.37
CA ILE A 30 14.02 11.10 36.96
C ILE A 30 13.94 11.20 35.44
N ILE A 31 14.90 10.65 34.71
CA ILE A 31 14.89 10.61 33.24
C ILE A 31 13.72 9.74 32.75
N LEU A 32 13.53 8.54 33.32
CA LEU A 32 12.43 7.65 32.96
C LEU A 32 11.06 8.30 33.22
N PHE A 33 10.87 8.93 34.38
CA PHE A 33 9.61 9.58 34.76
C PHE A 33 9.36 10.86 33.95
N SER A 34 10.40 11.66 33.68
CA SER A 34 10.27 12.85 32.83
C SER A 34 9.98 12.49 31.37
N LEU A 35 10.57 11.40 30.83
CA LEU A 35 10.23 10.86 29.51
C LEU A 35 8.79 10.31 29.46
N LEU A 36 8.33 9.61 30.50
CA LEU A 36 6.96 9.10 30.60
C LEU A 36 5.94 10.24 30.69
N ALA A 37 6.23 11.27 31.49
CA ALA A 37 5.39 12.45 31.66
C ALA A 37 5.35 13.30 30.38
N ALA A 38 6.49 13.51 29.72
CA ALA A 38 6.56 14.20 28.44
C ALA A 38 5.81 13.43 27.34
N ALA A 39 5.93 12.10 27.30
CA ALA A 39 5.19 11.26 26.37
C ALA A 39 3.68 11.27 26.63
N ALA A 40 3.24 11.33 27.89
CA ALA A 40 1.82 11.40 28.24
C ALA A 40 1.23 12.78 27.93
N VAL A 41 1.88 13.86 28.35
CA VAL A 41 1.32 15.23 28.25
C VAL A 41 1.49 15.81 26.85
N PHE A 42 2.67 15.68 26.27
CA PHE A 42 2.97 16.31 24.97
C PHE A 42 2.36 15.50 23.82
N LEU A 43 2.46 14.18 23.84
CA LEU A 43 2.00 13.35 22.72
C LEU A 43 0.48 13.15 22.73
N VAL A 44 -0.14 12.90 23.89
CA VAL A 44 -1.61 12.77 23.98
C VAL A 44 -2.26 14.14 23.91
N GLY A 45 -1.74 15.14 24.63
CA GLY A 45 -2.29 16.49 24.61
C GLY A 45 -2.26 17.11 23.22
N ILE A 46 -1.11 17.06 22.52
CA ILE A 46 -1.01 17.62 21.18
C ILE A 46 -1.77 16.77 20.16
N ASN A 47 -1.70 15.43 20.20
CA ASN A 47 -2.48 14.64 19.23
C ASN A 47 -3.99 14.76 19.46
N VAL A 48 -4.46 14.87 20.71
CA VAL A 48 -5.89 15.06 21.01
C VAL A 48 -6.33 16.48 20.63
N VAL A 49 -5.53 17.51 20.90
CA VAL A 49 -5.85 18.88 20.48
C VAL A 49 -5.78 19.02 18.97
N VAL A 50 -4.77 18.45 18.31
CA VAL A 50 -4.62 18.46 16.85
C VAL A 50 -5.70 17.62 16.17
N ALA A 51 -6.10 16.47 16.74
CA ALA A 51 -7.23 15.68 16.23
C ALA A 51 -8.60 16.33 16.51
N ALA A 52 -8.73 17.11 17.59
CA ALA A 52 -9.94 17.88 17.90
C ALA A 52 -10.07 19.14 17.04
N VAL A 53 -8.95 19.78 16.68
CA VAL A 53 -8.91 20.99 15.83
C VAL A 53 -8.96 20.63 14.34
N TRP A 54 -8.37 19.50 13.93
CA TRP A 54 -8.45 18.97 12.57
C TRP A 54 -9.14 17.61 12.54
N PRO A 55 -10.45 17.57 12.23
CA PRO A 55 -11.19 16.33 11.99
C PRO A 55 -10.60 15.44 10.89
N ALA A 56 -9.72 15.99 10.04
CA ALA A 56 -8.97 15.28 9.00
C ALA A 56 -7.83 14.39 9.56
N LEU A 57 -7.36 14.62 10.79
CA LEU A 57 -6.33 13.83 11.48
C LEU A 57 -6.92 12.81 12.47
N SER A 58 -8.25 12.79 12.64
CA SER A 58 -8.91 11.77 13.45
C SER A 58 -8.84 10.42 12.77
N LEU A 59 -8.04 9.51 13.36
CA LEU A 59 -7.88 8.13 12.91
C LEU A 59 -9.14 7.27 13.12
N GLU A 60 -10.17 7.80 13.81
CA GLU A 60 -11.42 7.10 14.16
C GLU A 60 -12.29 6.81 12.91
N LYS A 61 -12.08 7.55 11.81
CA LYS A 61 -12.71 7.28 10.51
C LYS A 61 -11.74 6.76 9.45
N THR A 62 -10.45 6.67 9.77
CA THR A 62 -9.48 6.10 8.84
C THR A 62 -9.46 4.60 9.02
N HIS A 63 -9.73 3.88 7.95
CA HIS A 63 -9.72 2.43 7.88
C HIS A 63 -8.31 1.81 8.13
N LEU A 64 -7.31 2.61 8.54
CA LEU A 64 -5.89 2.30 8.68
C LEU A 64 -5.60 1.22 9.75
N VAL A 65 -6.26 1.28 10.90
CA VAL A 65 -6.10 0.25 11.95
C VAL A 65 -6.86 -1.03 11.61
N GLU A 66 -8.01 -0.90 10.96
CA GLU A 66 -8.83 -2.03 10.52
C GLU A 66 -8.22 -2.75 9.29
N ARG A 67 -7.48 -2.02 8.42
CA ARG A 67 -6.77 -2.55 7.24
C ARG A 67 -5.38 -3.11 7.52
N MET A 68 -4.70 -2.70 8.59
CA MET A 68 -3.45 -3.38 9.03
C MET A 68 -3.69 -4.84 9.44
N THR A 69 -4.94 -5.21 9.78
CA THR A 69 -5.39 -6.59 10.01
C THR A 69 -5.89 -7.29 8.73
N CYS A 70 -5.99 -6.56 7.61
CA CYS A 70 -6.50 -7.09 6.35
C CYS A 70 -5.46 -7.98 5.62
N LEU A 71 -4.16 -7.78 5.87
CA LEU A 71 -3.12 -8.69 5.37
C LEU A 71 -3.33 -10.13 5.88
N THR A 72 -3.87 -10.29 7.09
CA THR A 72 -4.29 -11.60 7.63
C THR A 72 -5.64 -12.08 7.06
N LEU A 73 -6.54 -11.19 6.64
CA LEU A 73 -7.81 -11.56 5.99
C LEU A 73 -7.63 -12.01 4.55
N ILE A 74 -6.66 -11.45 3.81
CA ILE A 74 -6.29 -11.93 2.47
C ILE A 74 -5.73 -13.37 2.54
N ILE A 75 -5.08 -13.74 3.65
CA ILE A 75 -4.65 -15.11 3.93
C ILE A 75 -5.80 -15.98 4.45
N HIS A 76 -6.85 -15.40 5.04
CA HIS A 76 -8.01 -16.13 5.56
C HIS A 76 -9.06 -16.44 4.48
N ASP A 77 -9.14 -15.64 3.42
CA ASP A 77 -9.95 -15.95 2.22
C ASP A 77 -9.35 -17.07 1.35
N ARG A 78 -8.25 -17.68 1.81
CA ARG A 78 -7.60 -18.86 1.22
C ARG A 78 -8.49 -20.12 1.24
N GLU A 79 -9.57 -20.12 2.03
CA GLU A 79 -10.52 -21.24 2.09
C GLU A 79 -11.68 -21.14 1.09
N ALA A 80 -11.90 -19.99 0.44
CA ALA A 80 -12.88 -19.83 -0.65
C ALA A 80 -12.15 -19.73 -2.01
N GLY A 81 -11.52 -20.84 -2.41
CA GLY A 81 -10.52 -20.92 -3.47
C GLY A 81 -10.84 -20.17 -4.77
N PRO A 82 -10.05 -19.15 -5.13
CA PRO A 82 -10.01 -18.66 -6.49
C PRO A 82 -8.89 -19.37 -7.27
N ARG A 83 -9.08 -19.57 -8.57
CA ARG A 83 -8.01 -19.97 -9.48
C ARG A 83 -6.93 -18.87 -9.45
N PHE A 84 -5.81 -19.13 -8.78
CA PHE A 84 -4.67 -18.20 -8.81
C PHE A 84 -4.06 -18.19 -10.20
N PHE A 85 -4.03 -17.03 -10.84
CA PHE A 85 -3.28 -16.88 -12.07
C PHE A 85 -1.80 -16.66 -11.74
N PRO A 86 -0.87 -17.04 -12.65
CA PRO A 86 0.56 -16.78 -12.46
C PRO A 86 0.88 -15.30 -12.20
N GLN A 87 0.05 -14.40 -12.75
CA GLN A 87 0.15 -12.95 -12.56
C GLN A 87 -0.11 -12.56 -11.09
N ASP A 88 -1.17 -13.09 -10.47
CA ASP A 88 -1.53 -12.79 -9.08
C ASP A 88 -0.45 -13.24 -8.10
N ILE A 89 0.12 -14.43 -8.36
CA ILE A 89 1.24 -14.98 -7.60
C ILE A 89 2.46 -14.05 -7.73
N GLY A 90 2.74 -13.54 -8.93
CA GLY A 90 3.84 -12.60 -9.16
C GLY A 90 3.68 -11.28 -8.41
N ILE A 91 2.47 -10.71 -8.39
CA ILE A 91 2.17 -9.49 -7.63
C ILE A 91 2.29 -9.76 -6.12
N LEU A 92 1.75 -10.89 -5.64
CA LEU A 92 1.84 -11.28 -4.23
C LEU A 92 3.29 -11.44 -3.76
N ILE A 93 4.10 -12.18 -4.52
CA ILE A 93 5.53 -12.36 -4.23
C ILE A 93 6.24 -11.00 -4.22
N SER A 94 5.93 -10.13 -5.19
CA SER A 94 6.52 -8.80 -5.27
C SER A 94 6.15 -7.92 -4.06
N SER A 95 4.90 -7.97 -3.60
CA SER A 95 4.45 -7.25 -2.39
C SER A 95 5.25 -7.68 -1.16
N VAL A 96 5.43 -8.99 -0.95
CA VAL A 96 6.21 -9.52 0.18
C VAL A 96 7.70 -9.16 0.02
N LEU A 97 8.23 -9.23 -1.20
CA LEU A 97 9.61 -8.85 -1.49
C LEU A 97 9.87 -7.37 -1.18
N ILE A 98 8.93 -6.46 -1.50
CA ILE A 98 9.07 -5.03 -1.20
C ILE A 98 9.22 -4.80 0.31
N ILE A 99 8.46 -5.51 1.15
CA ILE A 99 8.58 -5.41 2.62
C ILE A 99 9.99 -5.80 3.06
N TYR A 100 10.49 -6.92 2.56
CA TYR A 100 11.84 -7.41 2.87
C TYR A 100 12.92 -6.43 2.36
N LEU A 101 12.82 -5.95 1.13
CA LEU A 101 13.78 -5.00 0.55
C LEU A 101 13.75 -3.66 1.26
N THR A 102 12.59 -3.20 1.70
CA THR A 102 12.43 -2.00 2.54
C THR A 102 13.18 -2.16 3.85
N TYR A 103 13.01 -3.31 4.50
CA TYR A 103 13.75 -3.64 5.72
C TYR A 103 15.26 -3.62 5.48
N GLN A 104 15.74 -4.30 4.43
CA GLN A 104 17.18 -4.38 4.13
C GLN A 104 17.76 -3.01 3.79
N LEU A 105 17.12 -2.25 2.90
CA LEU A 105 17.56 -0.89 2.55
C LEU A 105 17.63 0.02 3.77
N TYR A 106 16.73 -0.14 4.75
CA TYR A 106 16.75 0.65 5.96
C TYR A 106 17.91 0.27 6.90
N PHE A 107 18.03 -1.02 7.25
CA PHE A 107 19.03 -1.48 8.22
C PHE A 107 20.46 -1.44 7.68
N ASP A 108 20.67 -1.71 6.39
CA ASP A 108 21.99 -1.63 5.77
C ASP A 108 22.53 -0.19 5.72
N ASN A 109 21.64 0.81 5.62
CA ASN A 109 22.00 2.22 5.62
C ASN A 109 22.31 2.78 7.02
N ILE A 110 21.80 2.17 8.08
CA ILE A 110 22.09 2.59 9.46
C ILE A 110 23.30 1.80 9.97
N SER A 111 24.49 2.35 9.72
CA SER A 111 25.68 1.97 10.49
C SER A 111 25.42 2.30 11.97
N SER A 112 25.70 1.36 12.87
CA SER A 112 25.41 1.39 14.32
C SER A 112 25.13 2.78 14.92
N VAL A 113 24.02 2.90 15.68
CA VAL A 113 23.61 4.15 16.39
C VAL A 113 24.75 4.75 17.23
N GLU A 114 25.70 3.92 17.64
CA GLU A 114 26.93 4.27 18.36
C GLU A 114 27.87 5.20 17.57
N ALA A 115 27.85 5.18 16.24
CA ALA A 115 28.66 6.04 15.39
C ALA A 115 28.08 7.47 15.23
N LEU A 116 26.85 7.71 15.67
CA LEU A 116 26.18 9.01 15.56
C LEU A 116 26.70 9.98 16.62
N GLY A 117 27.10 11.19 16.19
CA GLY A 117 27.38 12.29 17.11
C GLY A 117 26.13 12.78 17.86
N PRO A 118 26.27 13.57 18.94
CA PRO A 118 25.15 13.98 19.81
C PRO A 118 24.02 14.70 19.07
N ILE A 119 24.35 15.55 18.09
CA ILE A 119 23.37 16.26 17.26
C ILE A 119 22.68 15.30 16.27
N GLY A 120 23.45 14.35 15.71
CA GLY A 120 22.94 13.33 14.81
C GLY A 120 21.93 12.40 15.49
N GLN A 121 22.14 12.08 16.77
CA GLN A 121 21.21 11.28 17.57
C GLN A 121 19.87 11.99 17.80
N HIS A 122 19.88 13.29 18.13
CA HIS A 122 18.65 14.07 18.29
C HIS A 122 17.89 14.23 16.96
N LEU A 123 18.60 14.52 15.87
CA LEU A 123 17.99 14.64 14.54
C LEU A 123 17.45 13.31 14.04
N TRP A 124 18.19 12.22 14.25
CA TRP A 124 17.73 10.86 13.96
C TRP A 124 16.45 10.55 14.74
N ALA A 125 16.41 10.81 16.06
CA ALA A 125 15.22 10.57 16.87
C ALA A 125 14.00 11.38 16.41
N MET A 126 14.20 12.64 16.00
CA MET A 126 13.13 13.50 15.49
C MET A 126 12.58 13.00 14.14
N LEU A 127 13.46 12.63 13.21
CA LEU A 127 13.09 12.17 11.87
C LEU A 127 12.58 10.72 11.82
N HIS A 128 12.91 9.91 12.84
CA HIS A 128 12.49 8.51 12.91
C HIS A 128 10.97 8.36 13.00
N PHE A 129 10.27 9.28 13.67
CA PHE A 129 8.81 9.27 13.76
C PHE A 129 8.12 9.50 12.40
N PRO A 130 8.37 10.60 11.66
CA PRO A 130 7.77 10.81 10.34
C PRO A 130 8.20 9.74 9.32
N PHE A 131 9.40 9.15 9.48
CA PHE A 131 9.83 7.99 8.70
C PHE A 131 8.87 6.80 8.87
N HIS A 132 8.53 6.42 10.12
CA HIS A 132 7.59 5.32 10.36
C HIS A 132 6.19 5.61 9.83
N VAL A 133 5.74 6.86 9.89
CA VAL A 133 4.46 7.26 9.29
C VAL A 133 4.48 7.04 7.77
N CYS A 134 5.57 7.44 7.10
CA CYS A 134 5.72 7.19 5.66
C CYS A 134 5.77 5.68 5.34
N LEU A 135 6.44 4.88 6.18
CA LEU A 135 6.50 3.42 6.03
C LEU A 135 5.11 2.79 6.17
N CYS A 136 4.33 3.19 7.18
CA CYS A 136 2.96 2.71 7.37
C CYS A 136 2.05 3.08 6.18
N LEU A 137 2.14 4.31 5.67
CA LEU A 137 1.37 4.77 4.52
C LEU A 137 1.81 4.09 3.22
N MET A 138 3.11 3.85 3.03
CA MET A 138 3.62 3.06 1.92
C MET A 138 3.05 1.64 1.96
N MET A 139 3.05 1.00 3.13
CA MET A 139 2.53 -0.36 3.31
C MET A 139 1.01 -0.45 3.05
N GLU A 140 0.25 0.54 3.51
CA GLU A 140 -1.17 0.67 3.18
C GLU A 140 -1.39 0.88 1.68
N GLY A 141 -0.55 1.68 1.03
CA GLY A 141 -0.57 1.90 -0.42
C GLY A 141 -0.30 0.62 -1.21
N ILE A 142 0.68 -0.20 -0.79
CA ILE A 142 0.97 -1.51 -1.40
C ILE A 142 -0.27 -2.42 -1.30
N ASN A 143 -0.92 -2.47 -0.13
CA ASN A 143 -2.12 -3.28 0.08
C ASN A 143 -3.26 -2.83 -0.84
N GLN A 144 -3.51 -1.53 -0.95
CA GLN A 144 -4.59 -1.02 -1.79
C GLN A 144 -4.32 -1.20 -3.29
N ILE A 145 -3.07 -1.04 -3.74
CA ILE A 145 -2.68 -1.31 -5.13
C ILE A 145 -2.77 -2.80 -5.45
N PHE A 146 -2.40 -3.66 -4.50
CA PHE A 146 -2.54 -5.11 -4.64
C PHE A 146 -4.02 -5.51 -4.85
N ILE A 147 -4.91 -5.04 -3.97
CA ILE A 147 -6.35 -5.31 -4.08
C ILE A 147 -6.89 -4.79 -5.41
N TRP A 148 -6.50 -3.57 -5.81
CA TRP A 148 -6.92 -2.98 -7.08
C TRP A 148 -6.46 -3.80 -8.29
N ALA A 149 -5.19 -4.20 -8.34
CA ALA A 149 -4.65 -4.97 -9.45
C ALA A 149 -5.33 -6.34 -9.57
N TYR A 150 -5.56 -7.01 -8.44
CA TYR A 150 -6.27 -8.29 -8.39
C TYR A 150 -7.72 -8.15 -8.83
N LEU A 151 -8.43 -7.14 -8.32
CA LEU A 151 -9.80 -6.80 -8.69
C LEU A 151 -9.92 -6.54 -10.20
N TRP A 152 -9.05 -5.69 -10.74
CA TRP A 152 -9.04 -5.33 -12.15
C TRP A 152 -8.73 -6.53 -13.04
N ALA A 153 -7.78 -7.38 -12.67
CA ALA A 153 -7.46 -8.61 -13.40
C ALA A 153 -8.66 -9.57 -13.43
N GLY A 154 -9.35 -9.76 -12.30
CA GLY A 154 -10.56 -10.57 -12.22
C GLY A 154 -11.68 -10.05 -13.12
N ILE A 155 -12.00 -8.76 -13.01
CA ILE A 155 -13.03 -8.12 -13.86
C ILE A 155 -12.67 -8.21 -15.34
N SER A 156 -11.42 -7.91 -15.68
CA SER A 156 -10.95 -7.95 -17.07
C SER A 156 -11.07 -9.36 -17.65
N GLN A 157 -10.72 -10.40 -16.90
CA GLN A 157 -10.84 -11.77 -17.42
C GLN A 157 -12.29 -12.21 -17.62
N LEU A 158 -13.20 -11.77 -16.76
CA LEU A 158 -14.64 -12.04 -16.89
C LEU A 158 -15.24 -11.37 -18.13
N PHE A 159 -14.88 -10.11 -18.40
CA PHE A 159 -15.57 -9.30 -19.41
C PHE A 159 -14.76 -9.05 -20.70
N ASN A 160 -13.45 -9.34 -20.75
CA ASN A 160 -12.66 -9.21 -21.98
C ASN A 160 -13.15 -10.13 -23.10
N PRO A 161 -13.55 -11.39 -22.86
CA PRO A 161 -14.12 -12.23 -23.92
C PRO A 161 -15.38 -11.60 -24.53
N LEU A 162 -16.27 -11.09 -23.68
CA LEU A 162 -17.48 -10.37 -24.08
C LEU A 162 -17.13 -9.15 -24.93
N MET A 163 -16.25 -8.27 -24.44
CA MET A 163 -15.82 -7.08 -25.17
C MET A 163 -15.10 -7.41 -26.49
N SER A 164 -14.30 -8.48 -26.52
CA SER A 164 -13.66 -8.96 -27.74
C SER A 164 -14.70 -9.46 -28.74
N GLY A 165 -15.70 -10.22 -28.29
CA GLY A 165 -16.80 -10.71 -29.11
C GLY A 165 -17.61 -9.59 -29.75
N ILE A 166 -17.88 -8.53 -28.99
CA ILE A 166 -18.56 -7.34 -29.54
C ILE A 166 -17.72 -6.65 -30.61
N ASN A 167 -16.41 -6.49 -30.38
CA ASN A 167 -15.51 -5.88 -31.35
C ASN A 167 -15.33 -6.73 -32.63
N SER A 168 -15.50 -8.05 -32.54
CA SER A 168 -15.46 -8.96 -33.69
C SER A 168 -16.81 -9.17 -34.38
N ASN A 169 -17.88 -8.44 -33.98
CA ASN A 169 -19.24 -8.64 -34.46
C ASN A 169 -19.72 -10.10 -34.35
N THR A 170 -19.38 -10.75 -33.24
CA THR A 170 -19.83 -12.11 -32.92
C THR A 170 -21.37 -12.16 -32.82
N PRO A 171 -22.02 -13.27 -33.22
CA PRO A 171 -23.48 -13.40 -33.10
C PRO A 171 -23.98 -13.16 -31.68
N VAL A 172 -25.16 -12.55 -31.56
CA VAL A 172 -25.76 -12.18 -30.27
C VAL A 172 -25.97 -13.39 -29.37
N ASP A 173 -26.25 -14.57 -29.93
CA ASP A 173 -26.43 -15.80 -29.16
C ASP A 173 -25.15 -16.22 -28.42
N GLU A 174 -23.99 -16.11 -29.07
CA GLU A 174 -22.70 -16.41 -28.43
C GLU A 174 -22.32 -15.32 -27.40
N LEU A 175 -22.69 -14.06 -27.64
CA LEU A 175 -22.53 -12.98 -26.66
C LEU A 175 -23.37 -13.19 -25.40
N ARG A 176 -24.58 -13.77 -25.54
CA ARG A 176 -25.44 -14.14 -24.41
C ARG A 176 -24.82 -15.23 -23.57
N ASP A 177 -24.26 -16.26 -24.20
CA ASP A 177 -23.60 -17.35 -23.51
C ASP A 177 -22.38 -16.82 -22.72
N MET A 178 -21.54 -15.98 -23.34
CA MET A 178 -20.41 -15.34 -22.66
C MET A 178 -20.85 -14.48 -21.47
N LEU A 179 -21.94 -13.71 -21.60
CA LEU A 179 -22.47 -12.92 -20.49
C LEU A 179 -23.04 -13.81 -19.39
N GLY A 180 -23.78 -14.87 -19.76
CA GLY A 180 -24.36 -15.83 -18.82
C GLY A 180 -23.30 -16.53 -17.99
N GLU A 181 -22.21 -16.99 -18.63
CA GLU A 181 -21.06 -17.59 -17.94
C GLU A 181 -20.38 -16.60 -16.97
N ALA A 182 -20.19 -15.34 -17.39
CA ALA A 182 -19.59 -14.32 -16.54
C ALA A 182 -20.47 -13.97 -15.31
N LEU A 183 -21.79 -13.91 -15.51
CA LEU A 183 -22.74 -13.66 -14.43
C LEU A 183 -22.81 -14.84 -13.45
N ASP A 184 -22.86 -16.07 -13.97
CA ASP A 184 -22.90 -17.28 -13.16
C ASP A 184 -21.62 -17.46 -12.32
N ASP A 185 -20.43 -17.17 -12.87
CA ASP A 185 -19.18 -17.20 -12.10
C ASP A 185 -19.22 -16.25 -10.91
N VAL A 186 -19.73 -15.04 -11.09
CA VAL A 186 -19.78 -14.04 -10.01
C VAL A 186 -20.85 -14.37 -8.97
N LEU A 187 -22.04 -14.80 -9.41
CA LEU A 187 -23.12 -15.18 -8.51
C LEU A 187 -22.77 -16.40 -7.66
N ASN A 188 -22.00 -17.35 -8.19
CA ASN A 188 -21.54 -18.52 -7.45
C ASN A 188 -20.35 -18.21 -6.52
N ARG A 189 -19.53 -17.21 -6.85
CA ARG A 189 -18.30 -16.90 -6.12
C ARG A 189 -18.48 -15.88 -5.00
N PHE A 190 -19.43 -14.96 -5.13
CA PHE A 190 -19.58 -13.82 -4.22
C PHE A 190 -20.96 -13.79 -3.56
N THR A 191 -21.02 -13.37 -2.29
CA THR A 191 -22.30 -13.15 -1.63
C THR A 191 -23.01 -11.96 -2.25
N THR A 192 -24.25 -12.17 -2.67
CA THR A 192 -25.12 -11.17 -3.30
C THR A 192 -26.34 -10.86 -2.45
N TYR A 193 -26.78 -9.60 -2.51
CA TYR A 193 -28.05 -9.17 -1.94
C TYR A 193 -29.18 -9.29 -2.96
N MET A 194 -30.42 -9.43 -2.49
CA MET A 194 -31.59 -9.70 -3.35
C MET A 194 -31.86 -8.58 -4.37
N ASP A 195 -31.66 -7.32 -3.99
CA ASP A 195 -31.80 -6.15 -4.87
C ASP A 195 -30.79 -6.16 -6.04
N GLN A 196 -29.56 -6.57 -5.76
CA GLN A 196 -28.52 -6.72 -6.78
C GLN A 196 -28.86 -7.86 -7.75
N PHE A 197 -29.36 -8.98 -7.22
CA PHE A 197 -29.79 -10.12 -8.02
C PHE A 197 -30.92 -9.75 -9.00
N TYR A 198 -31.97 -9.04 -8.55
CA TYR A 198 -33.05 -8.59 -9.43
C TYR A 198 -32.58 -7.64 -10.54
N THR A 199 -31.59 -6.79 -10.24
CA THR A 199 -31.01 -5.87 -11.22
C THR A 199 -30.23 -6.63 -12.30
N ILE A 200 -29.46 -7.64 -11.91
CA ILE A 200 -28.74 -8.53 -12.84
C ILE A 200 -29.73 -9.33 -13.70
N GLU A 201 -30.73 -9.96 -13.07
CA GLU A 201 -31.71 -10.79 -13.75
C GLU A 201 -32.55 -9.97 -14.76
N SER A 202 -33.00 -8.78 -14.37
CA SER A 202 -33.79 -7.90 -15.26
C SER A 202 -32.98 -7.43 -16.48
N ALA A 203 -31.71 -7.09 -16.30
CA ALA A 203 -30.82 -6.69 -17.39
C ALA A 203 -30.44 -7.88 -18.28
N TYR A 204 -30.21 -9.07 -17.72
CA TYR A 204 -29.99 -10.29 -18.49
C TYR A 204 -31.23 -10.70 -19.29
N ASN A 205 -32.42 -10.60 -18.72
CA ASN A 205 -33.67 -10.85 -19.45
C ASN A 205 -33.87 -9.85 -20.60
N ALA A 206 -33.41 -8.60 -20.43
CA ALA A 206 -33.43 -7.60 -21.50
C ALA A 206 -32.47 -7.93 -22.66
N THR A 207 -31.34 -8.63 -22.42
CA THR A 207 -30.45 -9.09 -23.49
C THR A 207 -31.00 -10.32 -24.22
N ILE A 208 -31.75 -11.18 -23.52
CA ILE A 208 -32.48 -12.31 -24.14
C ILE A 208 -33.59 -11.80 -25.07
N ALA A 209 -34.25 -10.70 -24.73
CA ALA A 209 -35.32 -10.12 -25.54
C ALA A 209 -34.85 -9.52 -26.89
N LEU A 210 -33.54 -9.37 -27.11
CA LEU A 210 -33.00 -8.84 -28.36
C LEU A 210 -33.21 -9.81 -29.55
N PRO A 211 -33.43 -9.30 -30.78
CA PRO A 211 -33.44 -10.16 -31.96
C PRO A 211 -32.03 -10.71 -32.26
N PRO A 212 -31.90 -11.87 -32.94
CA PRO A 212 -30.59 -12.44 -33.30
C PRO A 212 -29.73 -11.53 -34.20
N ASN A 213 -30.39 -10.62 -34.93
CA ASN A 213 -29.76 -9.64 -35.82
C ASN A 213 -29.38 -8.33 -35.11
N ALA A 214 -29.56 -8.23 -33.79
CA ALA A 214 -29.20 -7.02 -33.06
C ALA A 214 -27.69 -6.75 -33.17
N THR A 215 -27.33 -5.47 -33.09
CA THR A 215 -25.92 -5.06 -33.14
C THR A 215 -25.24 -5.33 -31.79
N GLY A 216 -23.92 -5.58 -31.80
CA GLY A 216 -23.16 -5.74 -30.56
C GLY A 216 -23.24 -4.51 -29.64
N THR A 217 -23.48 -3.32 -30.20
CA THR A 217 -23.71 -2.09 -29.45
C THR A 217 -25.03 -2.07 -28.69
N GLU A 218 -26.13 -2.53 -29.31
CA GLU A 218 -27.43 -2.67 -28.64
C GLU A 218 -27.37 -3.73 -27.54
N PHE A 219 -26.60 -4.80 -27.78
CA PHE A 219 -26.35 -5.83 -26.77
C PHE A 219 -25.63 -5.26 -25.55
N ILE A 220 -24.52 -4.53 -25.73
CA ILE A 220 -23.79 -3.88 -24.62
C ILE A 220 -24.72 -2.97 -23.82
N GLU A 221 -25.52 -2.15 -24.49
CA GLU A 221 -26.39 -1.18 -23.82
C GLU A 221 -27.37 -1.86 -22.86
N LYS A 222 -27.90 -3.02 -23.24
CA LYS A 222 -28.79 -3.83 -22.39
C LYS A 222 -28.04 -4.65 -21.33
N ALA A 223 -26.84 -5.14 -21.64
CA ALA A 223 -26.01 -5.92 -20.73
C ALA A 223 -25.35 -5.07 -19.64
N TRP A 224 -25.12 -3.78 -19.91
CA TRP A 224 -24.32 -2.89 -19.08
C TRP A 224 -24.76 -2.81 -17.60
N PRO A 225 -26.06 -2.70 -17.27
CA PRO A 225 -26.48 -2.67 -15.87
C PRO A 225 -26.12 -3.96 -15.12
N ALA A 226 -26.25 -5.14 -15.77
CA ALA A 226 -25.84 -6.41 -15.19
C ALA A 226 -24.33 -6.46 -14.96
N ILE A 227 -23.52 -6.06 -15.95
CA ILE A 227 -22.06 -6.00 -15.85
C ILE A 227 -21.64 -5.14 -14.65
N MET A 228 -22.28 -3.98 -14.48
CA MET A 228 -21.86 -3.03 -13.46
C MET A 228 -22.31 -3.36 -12.06
N GLU A 229 -23.49 -3.96 -11.92
CA GLU A 229 -23.92 -4.51 -10.62
C GLU A 229 -22.99 -5.66 -10.21
N THR A 230 -22.64 -6.51 -11.17
CA THR A 230 -21.66 -7.60 -11.00
C THR A 230 -20.31 -7.06 -10.53
N VAL A 231 -19.78 -6.02 -11.16
CA VAL A 231 -18.55 -5.34 -10.70
C VAL A 231 -18.72 -4.75 -9.30
N THR A 232 -19.88 -4.16 -8.99
CA THR A 232 -20.16 -3.57 -7.67
C THR A 232 -20.17 -4.63 -6.57
N ILE A 233 -20.74 -5.81 -6.84
CA ILE A 233 -20.70 -6.97 -5.93
C ILE A 233 -19.26 -7.37 -5.65
N ILE A 234 -18.43 -7.50 -6.70
CA ILE A 234 -17.02 -7.87 -6.55
C ILE A 234 -16.32 -6.81 -5.67
N VAL A 235 -16.44 -5.52 -6.00
CA VAL A 235 -15.82 -4.41 -5.27
C VAL A 235 -16.23 -4.37 -3.78
N HIS A 236 -17.52 -4.56 -3.50
CA HIS A 236 -18.05 -4.55 -2.14
C HIS A 236 -17.51 -5.73 -1.30
N ASN A 237 -17.45 -6.92 -1.89
CA ASN A 237 -16.90 -8.11 -1.23
C ASN A 237 -15.40 -7.98 -0.93
N PHE A 238 -14.64 -7.25 -1.76
CA PHE A 238 -13.22 -6.90 -1.47
C PHE A 238 -13.03 -5.73 -0.48
N GLY A 239 -14.11 -5.22 0.11
CA GLY A 239 -14.05 -4.22 1.19
C GLY A 239 -13.80 -2.78 0.72
N TRP A 240 -13.96 -2.49 -0.57
CA TRP A 240 -13.95 -1.12 -1.09
C TRP A 240 -15.32 -0.48 -0.93
N LYS A 241 -15.41 0.52 -0.05
CA LYS A 241 -16.64 1.31 0.16
C LYS A 241 -16.64 2.49 -0.81
N ILE A 242 -17.68 2.57 -1.63
CA ILE A 242 -17.94 3.74 -2.48
C ILE A 242 -18.03 4.99 -1.59
N PRO A 243 -17.45 6.13 -1.98
CA PRO A 243 -17.51 7.36 -1.17
C PRO A 243 -18.95 7.72 -0.78
N LYS A 244 -19.16 8.04 0.50
CA LYS A 244 -20.51 8.32 1.06
C LYS A 244 -21.22 9.48 0.37
N GLU A 245 -20.47 10.44 -0.16
CA GLU A 245 -20.99 11.58 -0.93
C GLU A 245 -21.68 11.15 -2.22
N VAL A 246 -21.21 10.06 -2.82
CA VAL A 246 -21.77 9.46 -4.01
C VAL A 246 -22.96 8.61 -3.60
N ALA A 247 -22.79 7.73 -2.59
CA ALA A 247 -23.86 6.88 -2.07
C ALA A 247 -25.09 7.64 -1.51
N ALA A 248 -24.97 8.92 -1.16
CA ALA A 248 -26.07 9.75 -0.68
C ALA A 248 -26.98 10.31 -1.81
N LYS A 249 -26.59 10.17 -3.08
CA LYS A 249 -27.43 10.58 -4.21
C LYS A 249 -28.44 9.47 -4.53
N ALA A 250 -29.73 9.83 -4.52
CA ALA A 250 -30.83 8.88 -4.73
C ALA A 250 -30.92 8.34 -6.19
N ASN A 251 -30.42 9.08 -7.18
CA ASN A 251 -30.35 8.67 -8.58
C ASN A 251 -28.91 8.83 -9.09
N LEU A 252 -28.03 7.91 -8.71
CA LEU A 252 -26.66 7.89 -9.24
C LEU A 252 -26.66 7.38 -10.67
N THR A 253 -26.04 8.14 -11.56
CA THR A 253 -25.70 7.60 -12.87
C THR A 253 -24.47 6.71 -12.73
N PHE A 254 -24.44 5.65 -13.52
CA PHE A 254 -23.36 4.67 -13.52
C PHE A 254 -21.96 5.31 -13.72
N GLN A 255 -21.88 6.35 -14.55
CA GLN A 255 -20.65 7.07 -14.83
C GLN A 255 -20.11 7.83 -13.61
N GLU A 256 -20.98 8.37 -12.76
CA GLU A 256 -20.57 9.03 -11.50
C GLU A 256 -19.96 8.04 -10.50
N VAL A 257 -20.43 6.78 -10.48
CA VAL A 257 -19.89 5.73 -9.62
C VAL A 257 -18.48 5.33 -10.07
N THR A 258 -18.29 5.14 -11.38
CA THR A 258 -16.98 4.79 -11.94
C THR A 258 -15.98 5.91 -11.70
N ASP A 259 -16.35 7.16 -11.97
CA ASP A 259 -15.48 8.32 -11.73
C ASP A 259 -15.09 8.46 -10.25
N ALA A 260 -16.01 8.13 -9.34
CA ALA A 260 -15.72 8.16 -7.91
C ALA A 260 -14.72 7.08 -7.49
N VAL A 261 -14.87 5.86 -8.00
CA VAL A 261 -13.95 4.75 -7.74
C VAL A 261 -12.56 5.06 -8.30
N MET A 262 -12.49 5.61 -9.52
CA MET A 262 -11.23 6.00 -10.13
C MET A 262 -10.53 7.14 -9.37
N LYS A 263 -11.27 8.10 -8.82
CA LYS A 263 -10.71 9.15 -7.95
C LYS A 263 -10.12 8.60 -6.66
N VAL A 264 -10.74 7.57 -6.07
CA VAL A 264 -10.19 6.88 -4.89
C VAL A 264 -8.86 6.22 -5.26
N PHE A 265 -8.80 5.54 -6.41
CA PHE A 265 -7.55 4.96 -6.91
C PHE A 265 -6.47 6.02 -7.15
N ASP A 266 -6.81 7.15 -7.79
CA ASP A 266 -5.85 8.23 -8.06
C ASP A 266 -5.28 8.80 -6.75
N LEU A 267 -6.12 9.02 -5.74
CA LEU A 267 -5.66 9.42 -4.41
C LEU A 267 -4.70 8.40 -3.82
N THR A 268 -5.04 7.12 -3.93
CA THR A 268 -4.23 6.00 -3.43
C THR A 268 -2.87 5.92 -4.10
N PHE A 269 -2.85 5.97 -5.42
CA PHE A 269 -1.63 5.95 -6.21
C PHE A 269 -0.73 7.16 -5.88
N GLY A 270 -1.33 8.34 -5.70
CA GLY A 270 -0.62 9.57 -5.36
C GLY A 270 0.11 9.48 -4.04
N TYR A 271 -0.60 9.13 -2.95
CA TYR A 271 0.06 9.03 -1.64
C TYR A 271 1.07 7.87 -1.60
N PHE A 272 0.80 6.75 -2.29
CA PHE A 272 1.74 5.62 -2.39
C PHE A 272 3.07 6.05 -3.02
N CYS A 273 3.02 6.77 -4.15
CA CYS A 273 4.22 7.28 -4.83
C CYS A 273 5.00 8.26 -3.95
N ILE A 274 4.32 9.20 -3.31
CA ILE A 274 4.93 10.20 -2.42
C ILE A 274 5.57 9.50 -1.21
N CYS A 275 4.87 8.60 -0.53
CA CYS A 275 5.37 7.93 0.67
C CYS A 275 6.55 7.01 0.36
N THR A 276 6.51 6.29 -0.76
CA THR A 276 7.63 5.45 -1.23
C THR A 276 8.86 6.30 -1.54
N GLY A 277 8.68 7.45 -2.21
CA GLY A 277 9.76 8.39 -2.49
C GLY A 277 10.35 9.00 -1.21
N LEU A 278 9.50 9.44 -0.28
CA LEU A 278 9.91 9.98 1.02
C LEU A 278 10.64 8.94 1.87
N PHE A 279 10.22 7.67 1.84
CA PHE A 279 10.92 6.57 2.51
C PHE A 279 12.38 6.48 2.04
N LEU A 280 12.63 6.52 0.72
CA LEU A 280 13.99 6.47 0.17
C LEU A 280 14.79 7.73 0.51
N ILE A 281 14.16 8.90 0.52
CA ILE A 281 14.79 10.16 0.92
C ILE A 281 15.18 10.12 2.41
N PHE A 282 14.30 9.66 3.30
CA PHE A 282 14.64 9.53 4.72
C PHE A 282 15.74 8.50 4.95
N THR A 283 15.70 7.38 4.24
CA THR A 283 16.77 6.37 4.28
C THR A 283 18.11 6.97 3.85
N THR A 284 18.10 7.84 2.84
CA THR A 284 19.29 8.61 2.42
C THR A 284 19.76 9.57 3.51
N VAL A 285 18.85 10.32 4.14
CA VAL A 285 19.20 11.24 5.23
C VAL A 285 19.84 10.48 6.39
N PHE A 286 19.27 9.33 6.78
CA PHE A 286 19.85 8.48 7.82
C PHE A 286 21.21 7.92 7.41
N ALA A 287 21.37 7.51 6.15
CA ALA A 287 22.66 7.08 5.62
C ALA A 287 23.70 8.21 5.69
N ILE A 288 23.33 9.46 5.37
CA ILE A 288 24.24 10.62 5.44
C ILE A 288 24.64 10.91 6.89
N LEU A 289 23.70 10.82 7.83
CA LEU A 289 23.96 11.04 9.25
C LEU A 289 24.85 9.94 9.87
N SER A 290 24.77 8.71 9.37
CA SER A 290 25.53 7.55 9.86
C SER A 290 26.92 7.38 9.23
N LEU A 291 27.31 8.24 8.27
CA LEU A 291 28.59 8.12 7.57
C LEU A 291 29.80 8.38 8.48
N PRO A 292 30.78 7.45 8.55
CA PRO A 292 32.08 7.70 9.18
C PRO A 292 32.85 8.83 8.46
N ARG A 293 33.66 9.59 9.21
CA ARG A 293 34.44 10.74 8.70
C ARG A 293 35.68 10.37 7.87
N ASP A 294 35.85 9.13 7.41
CA ASP A 294 37.07 8.69 6.73
C ASP A 294 37.03 8.92 5.20
N PRO A 295 38.11 9.41 4.57
CA PRO A 295 38.02 9.96 3.21
C PRO A 295 38.04 8.95 2.05
N HIS A 296 38.66 7.77 2.22
CA HIS A 296 39.04 6.91 1.09
C HIS A 296 37.97 5.91 0.61
N HIS A 297 37.10 5.42 1.50
CA HIS A 297 35.96 4.52 1.18
C HIS A 297 34.66 5.30 0.86
N PHE A 298 34.76 6.63 0.75
CA PHE A 298 33.62 7.55 0.86
C PHE A 298 33.00 8.00 -0.47
N ARG A 299 33.70 7.82 -1.61
CA ARG A 299 33.19 8.27 -2.93
C ARG A 299 32.11 7.34 -3.47
N MET A 300 32.36 6.03 -3.47
CA MET A 300 31.43 5.02 -3.99
C MET A 300 30.13 4.98 -3.17
N ARG A 301 30.25 5.01 -1.83
CA ARG A 301 29.10 5.04 -0.91
C ARG A 301 28.25 6.30 -1.09
N ARG A 302 28.86 7.48 -1.25
CA ARG A 302 28.10 8.73 -1.52
C ARG A 302 27.39 8.71 -2.86
N VAL A 303 28.00 8.14 -3.90
CA VAL A 303 27.33 7.98 -5.20
C VAL A 303 26.12 7.06 -5.06
N SER A 304 26.25 5.93 -4.37
CA SER A 304 25.14 5.02 -4.09
C SER A 304 24.01 5.70 -3.30
N THR A 305 24.33 6.36 -2.19
CA THR A 305 23.34 7.11 -1.41
C THR A 305 22.67 8.21 -2.24
N GLY A 306 23.43 8.92 -3.10
CA GLY A 306 22.89 9.91 -4.03
C GLY A 306 21.92 9.31 -5.06
N THR A 307 22.23 8.12 -5.60
CA THR A 307 21.30 7.43 -6.52
C THR A 307 20.00 7.00 -5.85
N ILE A 308 20.05 6.54 -4.58
CA ILE A 308 18.84 6.21 -3.80
C ILE A 308 17.96 7.46 -3.64
N ALA A 309 18.55 8.61 -3.32
CA ALA A 309 17.81 9.88 -3.21
C ALA A 309 17.20 10.32 -4.56
N LEU A 310 17.95 10.19 -5.66
CA LEU A 310 17.46 10.55 -7.00
C LEU A 310 16.30 9.66 -7.43
N VAL A 311 16.38 8.35 -7.18
CA VAL A 311 15.27 7.43 -7.45
C VAL A 311 14.08 7.72 -6.54
N GLY A 312 14.32 8.03 -5.26
CA GLY A 312 13.27 8.46 -4.33
C GLY A 312 12.53 9.72 -4.80
N LEU A 313 13.27 10.72 -5.29
CA LEU A 313 12.68 11.91 -5.88
C LEU A 313 11.88 11.57 -7.16
N GLY A 314 12.42 10.71 -8.02
CA GLY A 314 11.73 10.22 -9.21
C GLY A 314 10.40 9.53 -8.89
N LEU A 315 10.39 8.64 -7.88
CA LEU A 315 9.17 7.96 -7.42
C LEU A 315 8.15 8.94 -6.82
N ALA A 316 8.59 9.94 -6.05
CA ALA A 316 7.69 10.97 -5.55
C ALA A 316 7.06 11.79 -6.69
N LEU A 317 7.84 12.09 -7.74
CA LEU A 317 7.37 12.81 -8.92
C LEU A 317 6.39 12.00 -9.78
N LEU A 318 6.36 10.66 -9.68
CA LEU A 318 5.34 9.84 -10.34
C LEU A 318 3.92 10.19 -9.87
N SER A 319 3.75 10.79 -8.69
CA SER A 319 2.44 11.28 -8.24
C SER A 319 1.85 12.35 -9.16
N LEU A 320 2.67 13.05 -9.97
CA LEU A 320 2.18 14.01 -10.97
C LEU A 320 1.36 13.35 -12.09
N MET A 321 1.46 12.02 -12.25
CA MET A 321 0.64 11.29 -13.22
C MET A 321 -0.86 11.43 -12.95
N ASN A 322 -1.26 11.65 -11.70
CA ASN A 322 -2.65 11.91 -11.32
C ASN A 322 -3.24 13.15 -12.01
N ILE A 323 -2.43 14.19 -12.21
CA ILE A 323 -2.88 15.42 -12.87
C ILE A 323 -3.13 15.18 -14.36
N SER A 324 -2.35 14.27 -14.97
CA SER A 324 -2.47 13.92 -16.39
C SER A 324 -3.50 12.82 -16.69
N GLY A 325 -4.12 12.23 -15.66
CA GLY A 325 -5.03 11.07 -15.81
C GLY A 325 -4.34 9.77 -16.23
N LYS A 326 -3.01 9.75 -16.39
CA LYS A 326 -2.24 8.57 -16.82
C LYS A 326 -1.98 7.57 -15.68
N SER A 327 -2.25 7.95 -14.43
CA SER A 327 -2.22 7.07 -13.26
C SER A 327 -3.08 5.81 -13.45
N GLN A 328 -4.24 5.98 -14.09
CA GLN A 328 -5.22 4.93 -14.32
C GLN A 328 -4.67 3.82 -15.22
N ALA A 329 -4.00 4.19 -16.32
CA ALA A 329 -3.37 3.24 -17.23
C ALA A 329 -2.24 2.44 -16.54
N VAL A 330 -1.53 3.06 -15.59
CA VAL A 330 -0.53 2.37 -14.77
C VAL A 330 -1.20 1.44 -13.78
N GLY A 331 -2.30 1.86 -13.14
CA GLY A 331 -3.07 1.06 -12.20
C GLY A 331 -3.72 -0.19 -12.80
N GLN A 332 -4.07 -0.16 -14.08
CA GLN A 332 -4.57 -1.31 -14.83
C GLN A 332 -3.47 -2.33 -15.16
N SER A 333 -2.20 -1.95 -15.04
CA SER A 333 -1.08 -2.84 -15.33
C SER A 333 -0.71 -3.68 -14.11
N PRO A 334 -0.51 -5.01 -14.26
CA PRO A 334 -0.05 -5.87 -13.17
C PRO A 334 1.42 -5.59 -12.76
N TRP A 335 2.12 -4.70 -13.48
CA TRP A 335 3.55 -4.46 -13.29
C TRP A 335 3.89 -3.42 -12.21
N VAL A 336 2.92 -2.73 -11.61
CA VAL A 336 3.22 -1.64 -10.65
C VAL A 336 4.07 -2.11 -9.48
N LEU A 337 3.65 -3.18 -8.79
CA LEU A 337 4.37 -3.73 -7.63
C LEU A 337 5.64 -4.51 -8.03
N PRO A 338 5.62 -5.39 -9.05
CA PRO A 338 6.84 -6.01 -9.56
C PRO A 338 7.92 -4.99 -10.01
N ALA A 339 7.53 -3.91 -10.68
CA ALA A 339 8.47 -2.87 -11.10
C ALA A 339 9.10 -2.17 -9.89
N LEU A 340 8.31 -1.82 -8.87
CA LEU A 340 8.86 -1.26 -7.63
C LEU A 340 9.82 -2.25 -6.95
N ALA A 341 9.46 -3.53 -6.88
CA ALA A 341 10.32 -4.57 -6.31
C ALA A 341 11.68 -4.67 -7.04
N LEU A 342 11.67 -4.63 -8.38
CA LEU A 342 12.88 -4.62 -9.20
C LEU A 342 13.74 -3.36 -9.00
N ILE A 343 13.11 -2.19 -8.91
CA ILE A 343 13.80 -0.92 -8.61
C ILE A 343 14.47 -1.01 -7.23
N MET A 344 13.76 -1.49 -6.20
CA MET A 344 14.28 -1.65 -4.85
C MET A 344 15.42 -2.68 -4.79
N LEU A 345 15.30 -3.78 -5.54
CA LEU A 345 16.35 -4.79 -5.66
C LEU A 345 17.62 -4.22 -6.32
N PHE A 346 17.45 -3.43 -7.40
CA PHE A 346 18.56 -2.74 -8.05
C PHE A 346 19.26 -1.77 -7.10
N LEU A 347 18.50 -0.98 -6.34
CA LEU A 347 19.04 -0.06 -5.33
C LEU A 347 19.83 -0.82 -4.25
N LEU A 348 19.31 -1.95 -3.78
CA LEU A 348 19.98 -2.78 -2.78
C LEU A 348 21.28 -3.38 -3.32
N ALA A 349 21.29 -3.89 -4.55
CA ALA A 349 22.47 -4.43 -5.20
C ALA A 349 23.55 -3.35 -5.40
N LEU A 350 23.14 -2.16 -5.83
CA LEU A 350 24.03 -1.02 -5.99
C LEU A 350 24.59 -0.53 -4.64
N HIS A 351 23.78 -0.61 -3.58
CA HIS A 351 24.23 -0.32 -2.22
C HIS A 351 25.31 -1.30 -1.73
N HIS A 352 25.06 -2.61 -1.86
CA HIS A 352 26.02 -3.64 -1.48
C HIS A 352 27.33 -3.54 -2.27
N PHE A 353 27.25 -3.29 -3.58
CA PHE A 353 28.44 -3.11 -4.42
C PHE A 353 29.26 -1.89 -3.97
N ALA A 354 28.60 -0.82 -3.52
CA ALA A 354 29.26 0.38 -3.06
C ALA A 354 29.93 0.26 -1.68
N GLN A 355 29.54 -0.73 -0.87
CA GLN A 355 30.13 -0.96 0.46
C GLN A 355 31.50 -1.65 0.40
N GLY A 356 31.79 -2.46 -0.62
CA GLY A 356 33.07 -3.17 -0.76
C GLY A 356 33.26 -4.27 0.29
N GLY A 357 34.00 -5.34 -0.03
CA GLY A 357 34.15 -6.52 0.83
C GLY A 357 34.60 -6.18 2.25
N TYR A 358 33.93 -6.76 3.25
CA TYR A 358 34.28 -6.66 4.67
C TYR A 358 35.76 -7.04 4.88
N ILE A 359 36.63 -6.06 5.08
CA ILE A 359 37.97 -6.33 5.61
C ILE A 359 37.80 -6.48 7.12
N ALA A 360 37.79 -7.72 7.59
CA ALA A 360 37.77 -8.05 9.01
C ALA A 360 39.01 -7.46 9.70
N SER A 361 38.86 -6.27 10.30
CA SER A 361 39.86 -5.71 11.20
C SER A 361 39.77 -6.48 12.52
N ILE A 362 40.56 -7.54 12.67
CA ILE A 362 40.80 -8.17 13.96
C ILE A 362 41.54 -7.14 14.82
N ARG A 363 40.79 -6.42 15.67
CA ARG A 363 41.35 -5.53 16.67
C ARG A 363 41.85 -6.42 17.81
N HIS A 364 43.16 -6.68 17.84
CA HIS A 364 43.78 -7.30 19.01
C HIS A 364 43.56 -6.38 20.21
N HIS A 365 42.81 -6.87 21.18
CA HIS A 365 42.57 -6.22 22.47
C HIS A 365 43.78 -6.35 23.39
#